data_AF-A0A962JGU8-F1
#
_entry.id   AF-A0A962JGU8-F1
#
_cell.length_a   1.000
_cell.length_b   1.000
_cell.length_c   1.000
_cell.angle_alpha   90.00
_cell.angle_beta   90.00
_cell.angle_gamma   90.00
#
_symmetry.space_group_name_H-M   'P 1'
#
loop_
_entity.id
_entity.type
_entity.pdbx_description
1 polymer ?
#
loop_
_entity_poly.entity_id
_entity_poly.type
_entity_poly.pdbx_seq_one_letter_code
_entity_poly.pdbx_strand_id
1 'polypeptide(L)'
;MNTSTQISTTAVEYKRNIKSYENKAYASEDYKSFGKYWAATSGTRVVSLMLIPTIDDKEVFEAFREKSREALSLVGEVATGEVVLRDGRKVFVKRLSRNNRTTGKAAQRPEPIFSIPFYMQ
;
A
#
# COMPACT_ATOMS: atom_id res chain seq x y z
N MET A 1 39.12 -17.57 36.44
CA MET A 1 37.94 -18.46 36.49
C MET A 1 36.72 -17.66 36.04
N ASN A 2 35.97 -18.24 35.10
CA ASN A 2 34.78 -17.76 34.39
C ASN A 2 33.71 -17.17 35.33
N THR A 3 32.84 -16.24 34.92
CA THR A 3 31.78 -16.48 33.92
C THR A 3 31.22 -15.20 33.30
N SER A 4 31.26 -15.12 31.97
CA SER A 4 30.50 -14.18 31.16
C SER A 4 29.09 -14.73 30.94
N THR A 5 28.07 -14.04 31.46
CA THR A 5 26.66 -14.37 31.21
C THR A 5 26.26 -13.89 29.82
N GLN A 6 26.13 -14.82 28.87
CA GLN A 6 25.52 -14.55 27.57
C GLN A 6 24.00 -14.58 27.72
N ILE A 7 23.34 -13.43 27.51
CA ILE A 7 21.89 -13.36 27.37
C ILE A 7 21.57 -13.57 25.89
N SER A 8 21.22 -14.81 25.54
CA SER A 8 20.72 -15.17 24.22
C SER A 8 19.28 -14.68 24.07
N THR A 9 19.08 -13.48 23.54
CA THR A 9 17.76 -13.00 23.12
C THR A 9 17.36 -13.76 21.86
N THR A 10 16.51 -14.78 22.02
CA THR A 10 15.84 -15.43 20.90
C THR A 10 14.83 -14.45 20.30
N ALA A 11 15.27 -13.69 19.30
CA ALA A 11 14.37 -12.95 18.43
C ALA A 11 13.49 -13.95 17.69
N VAL A 12 12.23 -14.08 18.13
CA VAL A 12 11.22 -14.87 17.44
C VAL A 12 11.02 -14.21 16.07
N GLU A 13 11.59 -14.81 15.03
CA GLU A 13 11.43 -14.39 13.64
C GLU A 13 9.97 -14.56 13.24
N TYR A 14 9.17 -13.52 13.44
CA TYR A 14 7.79 -13.46 12.98
C TYR A 14 7.82 -13.35 11.45
N LYS A 15 7.91 -14.49 10.77
CA LYS A 15 7.60 -14.58 9.33
C LYS A 15 6.12 -14.27 9.16
N ARG A 16 5.77 -12.97 9.17
CA ARG A 16 4.48 -12.49 8.69
C ARG A 16 4.43 -12.89 7.23
N ASN A 17 3.73 -13.98 6.94
CA ASN A 17 3.39 -14.40 5.59
C ASN A 17 2.38 -13.38 5.06
N ILE A 18 2.86 -12.19 4.69
CA ILE A 18 2.07 -11.14 4.05
C ILE A 18 1.84 -11.64 2.64
N LYS A 19 0.85 -12.52 2.48
CA LYS A 19 0.21 -12.77 1.18
C LYS A 19 -0.60 -11.50 0.86
N SER A 20 0.09 -10.42 0.51
CA SER A 20 -0.53 -9.25 -0.11
C SER A 20 -1.01 -9.70 -1.48
N TYR A 21 -2.22 -10.25 -1.51
CA TYR A 21 -3.13 -10.33 -2.65
C TYR A 21 -2.45 -10.27 -4.02
N GLU A 22 -1.73 -11.33 -4.38
CA GLU A 22 -1.53 -11.65 -5.80
C GLU A 22 -2.93 -11.88 -6.39
N ASN A 23 -3.48 -10.83 -7.01
CA ASN A 23 -4.65 -10.99 -7.86
C ASN A 23 -4.19 -11.87 -9.03
N LYS A 24 -4.48 -13.18 -8.95
CA LYS A 24 -4.17 -14.19 -9.98
C LYS A 24 -4.74 -13.88 -11.38
N ALA A 25 -5.49 -12.79 -11.54
CA ALA A 25 -6.05 -12.36 -12.82
C ALA A 25 -5.02 -11.64 -13.73
N TYR A 26 -3.85 -11.25 -13.24
CA TYR A 26 -2.81 -10.56 -14.03
C TYR A 26 -1.40 -11.09 -13.74
N ALA A 27 -1.23 -12.41 -13.85
CA ALA A 27 0.07 -13.07 -13.78
C ALA A 27 0.88 -12.86 -15.09
N SER A 28 1.03 -11.60 -15.52
CA SER A 28 2.09 -11.23 -16.46
C SER A 28 3.40 -11.17 -15.66
N GLU A 29 4.50 -11.63 -16.24
CA GLU A 29 5.83 -11.71 -15.61
C GLU A 29 6.35 -10.35 -15.06
N ASP A 30 5.69 -9.23 -15.37
CA ASP A 30 6.06 -7.86 -14.98
C ASP A 30 5.30 -7.28 -13.77
N TYR A 31 4.49 -8.05 -13.05
CA TYR A 31 3.79 -7.53 -11.86
C TYR A 31 4.76 -7.37 -10.68
N LYS A 32 5.06 -6.12 -10.32
CA LYS A 32 5.86 -5.78 -9.12
C LYS A 32 5.12 -4.77 -8.25
N SER A 33 4.82 -5.13 -7.01
CA SER A 33 4.25 -4.20 -6.02
C SER A 33 5.35 -3.45 -5.26
N PHE A 34 5.15 -2.15 -5.05
CA PHE A 34 6.05 -1.26 -4.28
C PHE A 34 5.48 -0.87 -2.92
N GLY A 35 4.41 -1.55 -2.48
CA GLY A 35 3.77 -1.33 -1.20
C GLY A 35 2.45 -0.56 -1.27
N LYS A 36 1.92 -0.25 -0.09
CA LYS A 36 0.61 0.40 0.10
C LYS A 36 0.80 1.89 0.33
N TYR A 37 -0.06 2.68 -0.28
CA TYR A 37 0.02 4.14 -0.23
C TYR A 37 -1.34 4.77 0.05
N TRP A 38 -1.30 5.93 0.68
CA TRP A 38 -2.32 6.94 0.50
C TRP A 38 -1.90 7.84 -0.66
N ALA A 39 -2.83 8.14 -1.56
CA ALA A 39 -2.59 9.00 -2.71
C ALA A 39 -3.58 10.17 -2.68
N ALA A 40 -3.10 11.37 -2.95
CA ALA A 40 -3.94 12.47 -3.39
C ALA A 40 -4.12 12.34 -4.90
N THR A 41 -5.37 12.35 -5.36
CA THR A 41 -5.72 12.22 -6.78
C THR A 41 -6.49 13.42 -7.28
N SER A 42 -6.25 13.79 -8.54
CA SER A 42 -7.03 14.78 -9.27
C SER A 42 -7.37 14.19 -10.64
N GLY A 43 -8.65 13.88 -10.87
CA GLY A 43 -9.09 13.10 -12.02
C GLY A 43 -8.42 11.71 -12.06
N THR A 44 -7.70 11.40 -13.14
CA THR A 44 -7.01 10.11 -13.35
C THR A 44 -5.52 10.16 -13.02
N ARG A 45 -5.06 11.21 -12.33
CA ARG A 45 -3.65 11.46 -12.01
C ARG A 45 -3.44 11.46 -10.51
N VAL A 46 -2.32 10.89 -10.10
CA VAL A 46 -1.78 11.03 -8.75
C VAL A 46 -1.06 12.38 -8.65
N VAL A 47 -1.41 13.16 -7.63
CA VAL A 47 -0.80 14.46 -7.32
C VAL A 47 0.27 14.31 -6.25
N SER A 48 0.07 13.41 -5.29
CA SER A 48 1.02 13.12 -4.20
C SER A 48 0.80 11.73 -3.64
N LEU A 49 1.86 11.13 -3.08
CA LEU A 49 1.87 9.80 -2.48
C LEU A 49 2.47 9.85 -1.09
N MET A 50 1.91 9.05 -0.19
CA MET A 50 2.50 8.76 1.10
C MET A 50 2.47 7.26 1.33
N LEU A 51 3.65 6.66 1.49
CA LEU A 51 3.79 5.25 1.84
C LEU A 51 3.06 5.01 3.17
N ILE A 52 2.35 3.90 3.28
CA ILE A 52 1.79 3.41 4.54
C ILE A 52 2.88 2.57 5.21
N PRO A 53 3.60 3.11 6.22
CA PRO A 53 4.65 2.37 6.89
C PRO A 53 4.06 1.27 7.77
N THR A 54 4.90 0.29 8.09
CA THR A 54 4.63 -0.60 9.21
C THR A 54 5.08 0.12 10.48
N ILE A 55 4.13 0.51 11.33
CA ILE A 55 4.39 1.08 12.66
C ILE A 55 3.69 0.14 13.66
N ASP A 56 4.43 -0.43 14.59
CA ASP A 56 3.88 -1.40 15.54
C ASP A 56 3.05 -0.72 16.67
N ASP A 57 3.41 0.52 17.04
CA ASP A 57 2.63 1.32 17.97
C ASP A 57 1.35 1.85 17.31
N LYS A 58 0.20 1.47 17.87
CA LYS A 58 -1.12 1.79 17.32
C LYS A 58 -1.44 3.29 17.38
N GLU A 59 -1.11 3.96 18.47
CA GLU A 59 -1.43 5.38 18.64
C GLU A 59 -0.58 6.24 17.70
N VAL A 60 0.70 5.89 17.57
CA VAL A 60 1.62 6.53 16.61
C VAL A 60 1.14 6.26 15.18
N PHE A 61 0.69 5.05 14.85
CA PHE A 61 0.16 4.74 13.53
C PHE A 61 -1.09 5.56 13.19
N GLU A 62 -2.07 5.66 14.10
CA GLU A 62 -3.28 6.45 13.85
C GLU A 62 -2.96 7.94 13.73
N ALA A 63 -2.09 8.49 14.60
CA ALA A 63 -1.64 9.88 14.49
C ALA A 63 -0.92 10.15 13.16
N PHE A 64 -0.07 9.23 12.71
CA PHE A 64 0.58 9.32 11.41
C PHE A 64 -0.46 9.28 10.29
N ARG A 65 -1.38 8.32 10.31
CA ARG A 65 -2.45 8.15 9.33
C ARG A 65 -3.32 9.40 9.20
N GLU A 66 -3.74 9.99 10.31
CA GLU A 66 -4.58 11.20 10.30
C GLU A 66 -3.85 12.36 9.64
N LYS A 67 -2.65 12.70 10.13
CA LYS A 67 -1.83 13.80 9.58
C LYS A 67 -1.48 13.58 8.11
N SER A 68 -1.15 12.34 7.73
CA SER A 68 -0.88 11.94 6.35
C SER A 68 -2.07 12.24 5.43
N ARG A 69 -3.28 11.84 5.86
CA ARG A 69 -4.51 12.01 5.09
C ARG A 69 -4.95 13.47 5.05
N GLU A 70 -4.80 14.19 6.14
CA GLU A 70 -5.06 15.63 6.21
C GLU A 70 -4.17 16.38 5.21
N ALA A 71 -2.85 16.16 5.25
CA ALA A 71 -1.92 16.78 4.32
C ALA A 71 -2.23 16.47 2.85
N LEU A 72 -2.54 15.21 2.53
CA LEU A 72 -2.92 14.81 1.17
C LEU A 72 -4.25 15.44 0.72
N SER A 73 -5.20 15.63 1.64
CA SER A 73 -6.51 16.22 1.32
C SER A 73 -6.43 17.68 0.88
N LEU A 74 -5.35 18.39 1.23
CA LEU A 74 -5.10 19.77 0.79
C LEU A 74 -4.84 19.86 -0.71
N VAL A 75 -4.41 18.76 -1.36
CA VAL A 75 -3.97 18.77 -2.77
C VAL A 75 -4.76 17.81 -3.67
N GLY A 76 -5.77 17.09 -3.15
CA GLY A 76 -6.64 16.24 -3.95
C GLY A 76 -7.53 15.29 -3.14
N GLU A 77 -8.32 14.47 -3.85
CA GLU A 77 -9.12 13.40 -3.23
C GLU A 77 -8.19 12.31 -2.70
N VAL A 78 -8.34 11.94 -1.43
CA VAL A 78 -7.48 10.95 -0.78
C VAL A 78 -8.00 9.52 -1.01
N ALA A 79 -7.22 8.72 -1.73
CA ALA A 79 -7.47 7.32 -1.97
C ALA A 79 -6.44 6.42 -1.27
N THR A 80 -6.83 5.19 -0.93
CA THR A 80 -5.92 4.15 -0.43
C THR A 80 -5.73 3.11 -1.53
N GLY A 81 -4.49 2.67 -1.76
CA GLY A 81 -4.18 1.74 -2.84
C GLY A 81 -2.75 1.22 -2.79
N GLU A 82 -2.29 0.68 -3.90
CA GLU A 82 -0.92 0.16 -4.05
C GLU A 82 -0.27 0.78 -5.29
N VAL A 83 1.05 1.00 -5.21
CA VAL A 83 1.85 1.35 -6.38
C VAL A 83 2.41 0.07 -6.97
N VAL A 84 2.17 -0.15 -8.26
CA VAL A 84 2.57 -1.38 -8.96
C VAL A 84 3.23 -1.04 -10.30
N LEU A 85 4.12 -1.91 -10.77
CA LEU A 85 4.60 -1.91 -12.14
C LEU A 85 3.57 -2.63 -13.03
N ARG A 86 3.10 -1.97 -14.09
CA ARG A 86 2.29 -2.56 -15.17
C ARG A 86 2.82 -2.03 -16.49
N ASP A 87 3.08 -2.91 -17.45
CA ASP A 87 3.58 -2.58 -18.79
C ASP A 87 4.81 -1.64 -18.75
N GLY A 88 5.75 -1.93 -17.84
CA GLY A 88 6.97 -1.14 -17.64
C GLY A 88 6.78 0.24 -16.99
N ARG A 89 5.58 0.58 -16.50
CA ARG A 89 5.27 1.87 -15.88
C ARG A 89 4.71 1.71 -14.48
N LYS A 90 5.13 2.58 -13.55
CA LYS A 90 4.54 2.64 -12.22
C LYS A 90 3.16 3.30 -12.29
N VAL A 91 2.17 2.63 -11.73
CA VAL A 91 0.79 3.13 -11.64
C VAL A 91 0.28 2.95 -10.22
N PHE A 92 -0.66 3.79 -9.80
CA PHE A 92 -1.37 3.64 -8.53
C PHE A 92 -2.72 2.97 -8.77
N VAL A 93 -2.99 1.89 -8.04
CA VAL A 93 -4.22 1.12 -8.14
C VAL A 93 -5.03 1.32 -6.87
N LYS A 94 -6.19 1.99 -6.97
CA LYS A 94 -7.06 2.26 -5.82
C LYS A 94 -7.70 0.98 -5.32
N ARG A 95 -7.65 0.77 -4.00
CA ARG A 95 -8.28 -0.37 -3.34
C ARG A 95 -9.80 -0.22 -3.40
N LEU A 96 -10.49 -1.27 -3.86
CA LEU A 96 -11.94 -1.34 -3.82
C LEU A 96 -12.43 -1.55 -2.37
N SER A 97 -13.48 -0.82 -1.97
CA SER A 97 -14.10 -0.96 -0.64
C SER A 97 -14.66 -2.38 -0.45
N ARG A 98 -14.46 -2.95 0.74
CA ARG A 98 -14.89 -4.32 1.10
C ARG A 98 -16.42 -4.50 1.00
N ASN A 99 -17.19 -3.42 1.18
CA ASN A 99 -18.66 -3.45 1.06
C ASN A 99 -19.15 -3.49 -0.40
N ASN A 100 -18.29 -3.18 -1.37
CA ASN A 100 -18.60 -3.37 -2.79
C ASN A 100 -18.29 -4.80 -3.26
N ARG A 101 -18.06 -5.75 -2.33
CA ARG A 101 -17.71 -7.15 -2.62
C ARG A 101 -18.89 -8.11 -2.50
N THR A 102 -20.11 -7.60 -2.32
CA THR A 102 -21.33 -8.40 -2.27
C THR A 102 -21.84 -8.72 -3.68
N THR A 103 -21.88 -10.03 -3.96
CA THR A 103 -22.72 -10.76 -4.93
C THR A 103 -22.82 -10.23 -6.39
N GLY A 104 -22.28 -11.04 -7.31
CA GLY A 104 -22.87 -11.24 -8.64
C GLY A 104 -22.45 -10.31 -9.80
N LYS A 105 -21.99 -9.08 -9.56
CA LYS A 105 -21.52 -8.19 -10.67
C LYS A 105 -20.30 -7.32 -10.33
N ALA A 106 -19.86 -7.29 -9.07
CA ALA A 106 -18.73 -6.49 -8.63
C ALA A 106 -17.35 -7.13 -8.90
N ALA A 107 -17.30 -8.41 -9.27
CA ALA A 107 -16.06 -9.11 -9.61
C ALA A 107 -15.43 -8.65 -10.94
N GLN A 108 -16.15 -7.87 -11.75
CA GLN A 108 -15.71 -7.41 -13.08
C GLN A 108 -15.43 -5.91 -13.17
N ARG A 109 -15.55 -5.13 -12.08
CA ARG A 109 -15.23 -3.70 -12.17
C ARG A 109 -13.71 -3.54 -12.25
N PRO A 110 -13.17 -2.91 -13.32
CA PRO A 110 -11.74 -2.66 -13.40
C PRO A 110 -11.32 -1.82 -12.20
N GLU A 111 -10.25 -2.23 -11.54
CA GLU A 111 -9.66 -1.45 -10.46
C GLU A 111 -9.32 -0.06 -11.00
N PRO A 112 -9.67 1.04 -10.31
CA PRO A 112 -9.33 2.36 -10.81
C PRO A 112 -7.80 2.55 -10.81
N ILE A 113 -7.23 2.73 -11.99
CA ILE A 113 -5.79 2.94 -12.21
C ILE A 113 -5.55 4.43 -12.40
N PHE A 114 -4.59 4.97 -11.67
CA PHE A 114 -4.16 6.35 -11.74
C PHE A 114 -2.72 6.42 -12.22
N SER A 115 -2.46 7.36 -13.11
CA SER A 115 -1.10 7.61 -13.61
C SER A 115 -0.27 8.34 -12.56
N ILE A 116 0.97 7.88 -12.36
CA ILE A 116 1.95 8.53 -11.49
C ILE A 116 2.83 9.43 -12.36
N PRO A 117 2.99 10.71 -12.06
CA PRO A 117 3.88 11.60 -12.81
C PRO A 117 5.32 11.07 -12.82
N PHE A 118 6.04 11.25 -13.92
CA PHE A 118 7.40 10.72 -14.10
C PHE A 118 8.36 11.08 -12.97
N TYR A 119 8.28 12.31 -12.46
CA TYR A 119 9.14 12.80 -11.37
C TYR A 119 8.84 12.17 -9.99
N MET A 120 7.79 11.34 -9.87
CA MET A 120 7.45 10.59 -8.66
C MET A 120 7.71 9.07 -8.80
N GLN A 121 8.21 8.63 -9.96
CA GLN A 121 8.44 7.20 -10.24
C GLN A 121 9.84 6.76 -9.81
#